data_AF-A0A812Q9I0-F1
#
_entry.id   AF-A0A812Q9I0-F1
#
_cell.length_a   1.000
_cell.length_b   1.000
_cell.length_c   1.000
_cell.angle_alpha   90.00
_cell.angle_beta   90.00
_cell.angle_gamma   90.00
#
_symmetry.space_group_name_H-M   'P 1'
#
loop_
_entity.id
_entity.type
_entity.pdbx_description
1 polymer ?
#
loop_
_entity_poly.entity_id
_entity_poly.type
_entity_poly.pdbx_seq_one_letter_code
_entity_poly.pdbx_strand_id
1 'polypeptide(L)'
;DIWGWNGGRTRALADSFADSMGISVWIPKILEPYEGGTDGDGLPPDFNLLTRRAEIAPGRFKGPWHPSKTLPKVLKVVEAMRQAGVKRYAVLGVCYGAWVGFHLARAVPSWELICGASPHPSLHMEAVVGGDPVALASEIRCPWAFFPCGEVGKEGADPAMYDAEGDVFRALEIRFP
;
A
#
# COMPACT_ATOMS: atom_id res chain seq x y z
N ASP A 1 -5.07 -2.14 -2.28
CA ASP A 1 -6.00 -1.01 -2.13
C ASP A 1 -7.05 -1.35 -1.06
N ILE A 2 -7.79 -0.38 -0.51
CA ILE A 2 -8.75 -0.62 0.59
C ILE A 2 -10.05 -1.32 0.14
N TRP A 3 -10.37 -1.28 -1.15
CA TRP A 3 -11.45 -2.09 -1.75
C TRP A 3 -11.06 -3.55 -2.02
N GLY A 4 -9.85 -3.96 -1.64
CA GLY A 4 -9.40 -5.35 -1.76
C GLY A 4 -8.94 -5.75 -3.16
N TRP A 5 -8.58 -7.02 -3.30
CA TRP A 5 -7.94 -7.58 -4.49
C TRP A 5 -8.85 -7.56 -5.73
N ASN A 6 -10.18 -7.64 -5.53
CA ASN A 6 -11.19 -7.71 -6.59
C ASN A 6 -12.04 -6.42 -6.72
N GLY A 7 -11.61 -5.30 -6.14
CA GLY A 7 -12.33 -4.02 -6.18
C GLY A 7 -12.34 -3.30 -7.54
N GLY A 8 -12.19 -4.02 -8.65
CA GLY A 8 -12.13 -3.47 -10.01
C GLY A 8 -10.80 -2.79 -10.35
N ARG A 9 -10.45 -1.68 -9.67
CA ARG A 9 -9.22 -0.90 -9.95
C ARG A 9 -7.95 -1.74 -9.84
N THR A 10 -7.82 -2.54 -8.78
CA THR A 10 -6.64 -3.38 -8.57
C THR A 10 -6.49 -4.44 -9.66
N ARG A 11 -7.60 -5.02 -10.14
CA ARG A 11 -7.61 -5.96 -11.27
C ARG A 11 -7.24 -5.28 -12.58
N ALA A 12 -7.85 -4.13 -12.88
CA ALA A 12 -7.57 -3.38 -14.10
C ALA A 12 -6.09 -2.96 -14.21
N LEU A 13 -5.49 -2.51 -13.10
CA LEU A 13 -4.05 -2.23 -13.05
C LEU A 13 -3.22 -3.48 -13.29
N ALA A 14 -3.57 -4.60 -12.64
CA ALA A 14 -2.84 -5.85 -12.80
C ALA A 14 -2.89 -6.38 -14.23
N ASP A 15 -4.07 -6.38 -14.85
CA ASP A 15 -4.25 -6.81 -16.23
C ASP A 15 -3.45 -5.90 -17.17
N SER A 16 -3.51 -4.56 -16.98
CA SER A 16 -2.73 -3.61 -17.77
C SER A 16 -1.22 -3.82 -17.64
N PHE A 17 -0.69 -4.09 -16.45
CA PHE A 17 0.74 -4.36 -16.27
C PHE A 17 1.16 -5.70 -16.89
N ALA A 18 0.34 -6.73 -16.73
CA ALA A 18 0.59 -8.03 -17.33
C ALA A 18 0.67 -7.90 -18.86
N ASP A 19 -0.30 -7.23 -19.47
CA ASP A 19 -0.39 -7.06 -20.93
C ASP A 19 0.70 -6.15 -21.49
N SER A 20 0.95 -5.00 -20.86
CA SER A 20 1.87 -3.99 -21.41
C SER A 20 3.35 -4.26 -21.11
N MET A 21 3.66 -4.92 -19.99
CA MET A 21 5.04 -5.17 -19.56
C MET A 21 5.46 -6.64 -19.65
N GLY A 22 4.52 -7.55 -19.94
CA GLY A 22 4.81 -8.98 -20.00
C GLY A 22 5.24 -9.57 -18.64
N ILE A 23 4.78 -8.99 -17.53
CA ILE A 23 5.14 -9.43 -16.18
C ILE A 23 4.03 -10.23 -15.51
N SER A 24 4.40 -11.11 -14.58
CA SER A 24 3.42 -11.73 -13.68
C SER A 24 3.04 -10.77 -12.56
N VAL A 25 1.75 -10.52 -12.39
CA VAL A 25 1.23 -9.68 -11.30
C VAL A 25 0.58 -10.55 -10.23
N TRP A 26 1.04 -10.39 -8.99
CA TRP A 26 0.56 -11.13 -7.83
C TRP A 26 -0.24 -10.20 -6.93
N ILE A 27 -1.55 -10.46 -6.79
CA ILE A 27 -2.46 -9.62 -6.00
C ILE A 27 -2.85 -10.38 -4.73
N PRO A 28 -2.36 -9.99 -3.54
CA PRO A 28 -2.71 -10.67 -2.31
C PRO A 28 -4.10 -10.24 -1.83
N LYS A 29 -4.93 -11.21 -1.44
CA LYS A 29 -6.19 -11.00 -0.72
C LYS A 29 -5.90 -10.88 0.78
N ILE A 30 -6.00 -9.67 1.35
CA ILE A 30 -5.39 -9.40 2.67
C ILE A 30 -6.33 -8.80 3.71
N LEU A 31 -7.39 -8.12 3.30
CA LEU A 31 -8.32 -7.48 4.22
C LEU A 31 -9.38 -8.48 4.68
N GLU A 32 -9.94 -8.25 5.86
CA GLU A 32 -11.23 -8.84 6.21
C GLU A 32 -12.32 -8.05 5.51
N PRO A 33 -13.38 -8.70 5.00
CA PRO A 33 -14.47 -8.00 4.35
C PRO A 33 -15.17 -7.07 5.35
N TYR A 34 -15.63 -5.94 4.84
CA TYR A 34 -16.57 -5.06 5.50
C TYR A 34 -17.84 -5.02 4.65
N GLU A 35 -19.00 -5.20 5.28
CA GLU A 35 -20.33 -5.12 4.61
C GLU A 35 -20.43 -5.87 3.27
N GLY A 36 -19.84 -7.07 3.19
CA GLY A 36 -19.89 -7.87 1.97
C GLY A 36 -18.92 -7.41 0.86
N GLY A 37 -17.77 -6.83 1.24
CA GLY A 37 -16.66 -6.52 0.34
C GLY A 37 -16.37 -7.63 -0.69
N THR A 38 -15.92 -7.22 -1.88
CA THR A 38 -15.88 -8.08 -3.06
C THR A 38 -15.02 -9.32 -2.86
N ASP A 39 -15.56 -10.48 -3.23
CA ASP A 39 -14.93 -11.78 -2.98
C ASP A 39 -14.47 -11.94 -1.51
N GLY A 40 -15.17 -11.38 -0.52
CA GLY A 40 -14.76 -11.49 0.88
C GLY A 40 -13.46 -10.74 1.21
N ASP A 41 -13.19 -9.62 0.53
CA ASP A 41 -12.03 -8.75 0.77
C ASP A 41 -12.44 -7.27 0.74
N GLY A 42 -11.88 -6.48 1.65
CA GLY A 42 -11.97 -5.01 1.65
C GLY A 42 -13.38 -4.44 1.80
N LEU A 43 -13.57 -3.24 1.27
CA LEU A 43 -14.83 -2.49 1.24
C LEU A 43 -15.77 -2.96 0.12
N PRO A 44 -17.10 -2.76 0.25
CA PRO A 44 -18.02 -2.95 -0.85
C PRO A 44 -17.80 -1.86 -1.92
N PRO A 45 -18.12 -2.12 -3.21
CA PRO A 45 -17.80 -1.21 -4.32
C PRO A 45 -18.39 0.20 -4.19
N ASP A 46 -19.54 0.32 -3.54
CA ASP A 46 -20.32 1.55 -3.36
C ASP A 46 -20.00 2.28 -2.04
N PHE A 47 -19.01 1.79 -1.27
CA PHE A 47 -18.62 2.44 -0.03
C PHE A 47 -18.04 3.83 -0.28
N ASN A 48 -18.70 4.86 0.28
CA ASN A 48 -18.28 6.24 0.15
C ASN A 48 -17.35 6.66 1.30
N LEU A 49 -16.04 6.74 1.04
CA LEU A 49 -15.06 7.18 2.04
C LEU A 49 -15.26 8.62 2.50
N LEU A 50 -15.84 9.52 1.69
CA LEU A 50 -16.02 10.92 2.11
C LEU A 50 -17.01 11.05 3.27
N THR A 51 -18.06 10.23 3.27
CA THR A 51 -19.12 10.30 4.27
C THR A 51 -19.02 9.22 5.34
N ARG A 52 -18.43 8.07 5.03
CA ARG A 52 -18.43 6.88 5.90
C ARG A 52 -17.06 6.52 6.49
N ARG A 53 -16.01 7.33 6.27
CA ARG A 53 -14.65 7.03 6.80
C ARG A 53 -14.64 6.76 8.31
N ALA A 54 -15.45 7.47 9.09
CA ALA A 54 -15.52 7.30 10.54
C ALA A 54 -15.99 5.90 10.98
N GLU A 55 -16.68 5.15 10.11
CA GLU A 55 -17.15 3.79 10.42
C GLU A 55 -16.00 2.76 10.40
N ILE A 56 -14.92 3.07 9.68
CA ILE A 56 -13.76 2.18 9.55
C ILE A 56 -12.50 2.74 10.23
N ALA A 57 -12.38 4.07 10.36
CA ALA A 57 -11.22 4.75 10.91
C ALA A 57 -11.51 5.33 12.31
N PRO A 58 -10.63 5.16 13.31
CA PRO A 58 -9.38 4.39 13.28
C PRO A 58 -9.57 2.89 13.59
N GLY A 59 -10.79 2.44 13.92
CA GLY A 59 -11.04 1.12 14.51
C GLY A 59 -10.50 -0.05 13.70
N ARG A 60 -10.83 -0.13 12.40
CA ARG A 60 -10.32 -1.21 11.54
C ARG A 60 -8.83 -1.10 11.29
N PHE A 61 -8.31 0.12 11.16
CA PHE A 61 -6.88 0.38 10.95
C PHE A 61 -6.03 0.01 12.16
N LYS A 62 -6.56 0.13 13.38
CA LYS A 62 -5.92 -0.40 14.61
C LYS A 62 -6.17 -1.89 14.83
N GLY A 63 -7.16 -2.46 14.14
CA GLY A 63 -7.59 -3.85 14.29
C GLY A 63 -7.24 -4.71 13.06
N PRO A 64 -8.24 -5.35 12.42
CA PRO A 64 -8.00 -6.38 11.41
C PRO A 64 -7.30 -5.88 10.14
N TRP A 65 -7.36 -4.57 9.87
CA TRP A 65 -6.71 -3.96 8.71
C TRP A 65 -5.35 -3.34 9.06
N HIS A 66 -4.88 -3.49 10.30
CA HIS A 66 -3.53 -3.05 10.64
C HIS A 66 -2.47 -3.89 9.90
N PRO A 67 -1.34 -3.32 9.46
CA PRO A 67 -0.25 -4.06 8.83
C PRO A 67 0.28 -5.26 9.64
N SER A 68 0.21 -5.22 10.98
CA SER A 68 0.56 -6.39 11.82
C SER A 68 -0.34 -7.61 11.58
N LYS A 69 -1.54 -7.42 11.00
CA LYS A 69 -2.50 -8.47 10.64
C LYS A 69 -2.46 -8.81 9.15
N THR A 70 -2.21 -7.82 8.30
CA THR A 70 -2.26 -7.99 6.83
C THR A 70 -0.91 -8.37 6.23
N LEU A 71 0.21 -7.86 6.76
CA LEU A 71 1.57 -8.19 6.29
C LEU A 71 1.86 -9.69 6.28
N PRO A 72 1.48 -10.50 7.31
CA PRO A 72 1.70 -11.95 7.25
C PRO A 72 1.02 -12.62 6.04
N LYS A 73 -0.12 -12.10 5.56
CA LYS A 73 -0.77 -12.62 4.35
C LYS A 73 0.00 -12.22 3.09
N VAL A 74 0.55 -11.02 3.03
CA VAL A 74 1.43 -10.58 1.94
C VAL A 74 2.70 -11.42 1.89
N LEU A 75 3.32 -11.70 3.03
CA LEU A 75 4.52 -12.53 3.11
C LEU A 75 4.29 -13.98 2.64
N LYS A 76 3.08 -14.53 2.79
CA LYS A 76 2.71 -15.81 2.17
C LYS A 76 2.75 -15.76 0.64
N VAL A 77 2.35 -14.64 0.04
CA VAL A 77 2.45 -14.44 -1.42
C VAL A 77 3.91 -14.28 -1.85
N VAL A 78 4.72 -13.55 -1.09
CA VAL A 78 6.17 -13.49 -1.34
C VAL A 78 6.80 -14.88 -1.31
N GLU A 79 6.41 -15.72 -0.35
CA GLU A 79 6.88 -17.10 -0.29
C GLU A 79 6.42 -17.94 -1.48
N ALA A 80 5.15 -17.80 -1.91
CA ALA A 80 4.66 -18.45 -3.12
C ALA A 80 5.42 -17.99 -4.38
N MET A 81 5.77 -16.70 -4.47
CA MET A 81 6.59 -16.16 -5.55
C MET A 81 7.99 -16.81 -5.56
N ARG A 82 8.63 -16.98 -4.39
CA ARG A 82 9.93 -17.68 -4.28
C ARG A 82 9.83 -19.12 -4.78
N GLN A 83 8.77 -19.83 -4.38
CA GLN A 83 8.51 -21.21 -4.80
C GLN A 83 8.25 -21.31 -6.31
N ALA A 84 7.62 -20.29 -6.90
CA ALA A 84 7.45 -20.14 -8.34
C ALA A 84 8.75 -19.71 -9.07
N GLY A 85 9.87 -19.55 -8.36
CA GLY A 85 11.17 -19.20 -8.95
C GLY A 85 11.41 -17.69 -9.13
N VAL A 86 10.51 -16.83 -8.67
CA VAL A 86 10.68 -15.37 -8.72
C VAL A 86 11.86 -14.97 -7.83
N LYS A 87 12.82 -14.24 -8.40
CA LYS A 87 14.03 -13.78 -7.68
C LYS A 87 13.98 -12.31 -7.30
N ARG A 88 13.28 -11.50 -8.09
CA ARG A 88 13.14 -10.05 -7.93
C ARG A 88 11.73 -9.64 -8.27
N TYR A 89 11.20 -8.67 -7.54
CA TYR A 89 9.90 -8.10 -7.78
C TYR A 89 9.82 -6.66 -7.29
N ALA A 90 8.84 -5.92 -7.81
CA ALA A 90 8.46 -4.60 -7.35
C ALA A 90 7.10 -4.66 -6.66
N VAL A 91 6.76 -3.64 -5.89
CA VAL A 91 5.44 -3.50 -5.26
C VAL A 91 4.75 -2.21 -5.71
N LEU A 92 3.47 -2.31 -6.04
CA LEU A 92 2.61 -1.15 -6.29
C LEU A 92 1.54 -1.08 -5.21
N GLY A 93 1.52 0.01 -4.45
CA GLY A 93 0.59 0.23 -3.34
C GLY A 93 -0.26 1.46 -3.54
N VAL A 94 -1.54 1.29 -3.88
CA VAL A 94 -2.51 2.40 -3.96
C VAL A 94 -3.22 2.60 -2.62
N CYS A 95 -3.30 3.85 -2.15
CA CYS A 95 -3.93 4.22 -0.88
C CYS A 95 -3.40 3.35 0.27
N TYR A 96 -4.29 2.63 0.96
CA TYR A 96 -3.97 1.64 1.99
C TYR A 96 -2.85 0.66 1.58
N GLY A 97 -2.78 0.30 0.29
CA GLY A 97 -1.72 -0.56 -0.24
C GLY A 97 -0.32 0.02 -0.09
N ALA A 98 -0.17 1.36 -0.12
CA ALA A 98 1.10 2.03 0.15
C ALA A 98 1.56 1.75 1.58
N TRP A 99 0.65 1.90 2.56
CA TRP A 99 0.98 1.68 3.96
C TRP A 99 1.47 0.25 4.22
N VAL A 100 0.75 -0.75 3.71
CA VAL A 100 1.19 -2.17 3.78
C VAL A 100 2.50 -2.39 3.01
N GLY A 101 2.66 -1.74 1.86
CA GLY A 101 3.85 -1.81 1.02
C GLY A 101 5.13 -1.32 1.73
N PHE A 102 5.04 -0.25 2.53
CA PHE A 102 6.16 0.23 3.34
C PHE A 102 6.58 -0.78 4.41
N HIS A 103 5.62 -1.39 5.10
CA HIS A 103 5.94 -2.47 6.05
C HIS A 103 6.54 -3.70 5.35
N LEU A 104 6.11 -4.01 4.13
CA LEU A 104 6.72 -5.07 3.32
C LEU A 104 8.17 -4.71 2.96
N ALA A 105 8.43 -3.48 2.51
CA ALA A 105 9.78 -3.01 2.16
C ALA A 105 10.73 -2.92 3.35
N ARG A 106 10.21 -2.78 4.57
CA ARG A 106 11.00 -2.95 5.78
C ARG A 106 11.33 -4.42 6.06
N ALA A 107 10.40 -5.33 5.80
CA ALA A 107 10.51 -6.74 6.16
C ALA A 107 11.33 -7.58 5.16
N VAL A 108 11.29 -7.23 3.87
CA VAL A 108 11.91 -8.00 2.79
C VAL A 108 13.29 -7.43 2.43
N PRO A 109 14.29 -8.28 2.12
CA PRO A 109 15.57 -7.80 1.61
C PRO A 109 15.47 -7.05 0.27
N SER A 110 16.34 -6.06 0.09
CA SER A 110 16.39 -5.21 -1.10
C SER A 110 16.81 -5.93 -2.39
N TRP A 111 17.44 -7.10 -2.27
CA TRP A 111 17.79 -7.93 -3.43
C TRP A 111 16.60 -8.75 -3.96
N GLU A 112 15.50 -8.86 -3.20
CA GLU A 112 14.23 -9.48 -3.62
C GLU A 112 13.20 -8.41 -4.01
N LEU A 113 12.87 -7.50 -3.07
CA LEU A 113 11.99 -6.36 -3.34
C LEU A 113 12.85 -5.16 -3.76
N ILE A 114 12.88 -4.89 -5.07
CA ILE A 114 13.87 -3.96 -5.64
C ILE A 114 13.40 -2.50 -5.65
N CYS A 115 12.10 -2.26 -5.67
CA CYS A 115 11.51 -0.93 -5.60
C CYS A 115 10.02 -1.00 -5.26
N GLY A 116 9.47 0.15 -4.85
CA GLY A 116 8.02 0.33 -4.74
C GLY A 116 7.52 1.61 -5.39
N ALA A 117 6.22 1.66 -5.64
CA ALA A 117 5.53 2.84 -6.12
C ALA A 117 4.18 2.99 -5.43
N SER A 118 3.79 4.23 -5.14
CA SER A 118 2.50 4.53 -4.50
C SER A 118 1.78 5.70 -5.16
N PRO A 119 0.88 5.42 -6.10
CA PRO A 119 -0.16 6.35 -6.51
C PRO A 119 -1.17 6.54 -5.39
N HIS A 120 -1.44 7.80 -5.05
CA HIS A 120 -2.29 8.17 -3.92
C HIS A 120 -1.82 7.49 -2.60
N PRO A 121 -0.64 7.83 -2.07
CA PRO A 121 -0.04 7.16 -0.91
C PRO A 121 -0.77 7.49 0.41
N SER A 122 -0.96 6.48 1.27
CA SER A 122 -1.57 6.66 2.60
C SER A 122 -0.65 6.27 3.77
N LEU A 123 0.66 6.51 3.68
CA LEU A 123 1.59 6.25 4.80
C LEU A 123 1.24 7.04 6.07
N HIS A 124 0.56 8.19 5.96
CA HIS A 124 0.04 8.97 7.09
C HIS A 124 -0.92 8.17 7.98
N MET A 125 -1.45 7.04 7.49
CA MET A 125 -2.24 6.10 8.30
C MET A 125 -1.43 5.50 9.46
N GLU A 126 -0.10 5.44 9.36
CA GLU A 126 0.78 5.06 10.46
C GLU A 126 0.58 6.00 11.66
N ALA A 127 0.52 7.32 11.42
CA ALA A 127 0.25 8.30 12.48
C ALA A 127 -1.17 8.18 13.05
N VAL A 128 -2.17 7.83 12.22
CA VAL A 128 -3.56 7.61 12.67
C VAL A 128 -3.65 6.47 13.68
N VAL A 129 -2.78 5.47 13.58
CA VAL A 129 -2.73 4.35 14.53
C VAL A 129 -1.72 4.56 15.67
N GLY A 130 -1.02 5.69 15.71
CA GLY A 130 -0.07 6.07 16.76
C GLY A 130 1.39 5.71 16.48
N GLY A 131 1.72 5.31 15.25
CA GLY A 131 3.09 5.11 14.79
C GLY A 131 3.71 6.38 14.19
N ASP A 132 4.91 6.25 13.65
CA ASP A 132 5.66 7.34 13.00
C ASP A 132 5.91 7.00 11.51
N PRO A 133 5.26 7.71 10.57
CA PRO A 133 5.44 7.45 9.14
C PRO A 133 6.84 7.79 8.63
N VAL A 134 7.53 8.77 9.22
CA VAL A 134 8.89 9.17 8.84
C VAL A 134 9.89 8.12 9.29
N ALA A 135 9.76 7.64 10.54
CA ALA A 135 10.56 6.53 11.05
C ALA A 135 10.37 5.28 10.17
N LEU A 136 9.12 4.91 9.86
CA LEU A 136 8.83 3.78 8.98
C LEU A 136 9.47 3.95 7.60
N ALA A 137 9.39 5.14 6.99
CA ALA A 137 10.03 5.42 5.69
C ALA A 137 11.56 5.25 5.75
N SER A 138 12.21 5.74 6.80
CA SER A 138 13.68 5.61 6.97
C SER A 138 14.18 4.16 7.14
N GLU A 139 13.29 3.24 7.51
CA GLU A 139 13.62 1.84 7.78
C GLU A 139 13.43 0.91 6.56
N ILE A 140 12.75 1.36 5.50
CA ILE A 140 12.52 0.51 4.33
C ILE A 140 13.81 0.22 3.58
N ARG A 141 13.86 -0.90 2.84
CA ARG A 141 15.12 -1.41 2.26
C ARG A 141 15.26 -1.17 0.76
N CYS A 142 14.25 -0.62 0.08
CA CYS A 142 14.28 -0.34 -1.35
C CYS A 142 13.81 1.10 -1.67
N PRO A 143 14.23 1.69 -2.79
CA PRO A 143 13.72 2.98 -3.25
C PRO A 143 12.21 2.94 -3.49
N TRP A 144 11.56 4.10 -3.38
CA TRP A 144 10.12 4.22 -3.53
C TRP A 144 9.72 5.48 -4.29
N ALA A 145 8.83 5.35 -5.26
CA ALA A 145 8.26 6.48 -6.00
C ALA A 145 6.88 6.88 -5.47
N PHE A 146 6.64 8.18 -5.29
CA PHE A 146 5.33 8.71 -4.90
C PHE A 146 4.63 9.40 -6.07
N PHE A 147 3.31 9.21 -6.15
CA PHE A 147 2.44 9.96 -7.04
C PHE A 147 1.24 10.49 -6.22
N PRO A 148 1.46 11.53 -5.39
CA PRO A 148 0.40 12.14 -4.60
C PRO A 148 -0.66 12.77 -5.53
N CYS A 149 -1.90 12.81 -5.05
CA CYS A 149 -3.06 13.28 -5.79
C CYS A 149 -3.68 14.52 -5.14
N GLY A 150 -4.20 15.43 -5.97
CA GLY A 150 -4.84 16.67 -5.51
C GLY A 150 -3.86 17.81 -5.25
N GLU A 151 -4.40 19.00 -4.97
CA GLU A 151 -3.63 20.18 -4.56
C GLU A 151 -3.54 20.19 -3.04
N VAL A 152 -2.32 20.26 -2.50
CA VAL A 152 -2.07 20.26 -1.05
C VAL A 152 -2.97 21.27 -0.33
N GLY A 153 -3.63 20.81 0.73
CA GLY A 153 -4.55 21.62 1.53
C GLY A 153 -5.98 21.72 0.97
N LYS A 154 -6.28 21.13 -0.19
CA LYS A 154 -7.65 20.97 -0.69
C LYS A 154 -8.28 19.67 -0.20
N GLU A 155 -9.61 19.63 -0.25
CA GLU A 155 -10.37 18.42 0.09
C GLU A 155 -10.00 17.25 -0.82
N GLY A 156 -9.74 16.09 -0.21
CA GLY A 156 -9.36 14.87 -0.93
C GLY A 156 -7.90 14.83 -1.41
N ALA A 157 -7.10 15.86 -1.13
CA ALA A 157 -5.69 15.87 -1.50
C ALA A 157 -4.84 15.04 -0.53
N ASP A 158 -3.76 14.45 -1.07
CA ASP A 158 -2.74 13.80 -0.27
C ASP A 158 -1.94 14.84 0.55
N PRO A 159 -1.46 14.47 1.75
CA PRO A 159 -0.62 15.35 2.55
C PRO A 159 0.70 15.71 1.86
N ALA A 160 1.21 16.92 2.12
CA ALA A 160 2.49 17.44 1.60
C ALA A 160 3.73 16.60 1.97
N MET A 161 3.59 15.65 2.90
CA MET A 161 4.69 14.78 3.36
C MET A 161 5.31 13.92 2.24
N TYR A 162 4.63 13.76 1.10
CA TYR A 162 5.08 13.00 -0.06
C TYR A 162 5.74 13.86 -1.14
N ASP A 163 5.65 15.18 -1.03
CA ASP A 163 6.30 16.11 -1.96
C ASP A 163 7.79 16.23 -1.62
N ALA A 164 8.59 16.83 -2.51
CA ALA A 164 10.05 16.91 -2.35
C ALA A 164 10.51 17.52 -1.00
N GLU A 165 9.77 18.48 -0.48
CA GLU A 165 10.04 19.12 0.82
C GLU A 165 9.45 18.37 2.02
N GLY A 166 8.64 17.34 1.76
CA GLY A 166 7.93 16.56 2.77
C GLY A 166 8.83 15.58 3.52
N ASP A 167 8.57 15.41 4.82
CA ASP A 167 9.45 14.63 5.71
C ASP A 167 9.59 13.16 5.31
N VAL A 168 8.53 12.55 4.76
CA VAL A 168 8.59 11.15 4.29
C VAL A 168 9.39 11.04 3.00
N PHE A 169 9.23 11.98 2.06
CA PHE A 169 10.07 12.02 0.86
C PHE A 169 11.55 12.18 1.24
N ARG A 170 11.87 13.17 2.08
CA ARG A 170 13.25 13.43 2.52
C ARG A 170 13.88 12.24 3.25
N ALA A 171 13.12 11.53 4.08
CA ALA A 171 13.59 10.33 4.77
C ALA A 171 13.99 9.21 3.78
N LEU A 172 13.28 9.09 2.66
CA LEU A 172 13.64 8.16 1.60
C LEU A 172 14.84 8.64 0.80
N GLU A 173 14.88 9.92 0.42
CA GLU A 173 15.97 10.51 -0.37
C GLU A 173 17.33 10.37 0.33
N ILE A 174 17.36 10.57 1.67
CA ILE A 174 18.57 10.37 2.48
C ILE A 174 19.11 8.94 2.34
N ARG A 175 18.21 7.97 2.20
CA ARG A 175 18.54 6.55 2.13
C ARG A 175 18.78 6.06 0.70
N PHE A 176 18.09 6.65 -0.26
CA PHE A 176 18.06 6.29 -1.67
C PHE A 176 18.13 7.56 -2.53
N PRO A 177 19.32 8.17 -2.67
CA PRO A 177 19.53 9.38 -3.47
C PRO A 177 19.51 9.10 -4.97
#